data_AF-A0A7C1R0I6-F1
#
_entry.id   AF-A0A7C1R0I6-F1
#
_cell.length_a   1.000
_cell.length_b   1.000
_cell.length_c   1.000
_cell.angle_alpha   90.00
_cell.angle_beta   90.00
_cell.angle_gamma   90.00
#
_symmetry.space_group_name_H-M   'P 1'
#
loop_
_entity.id
_entity.type
_entity.pdbx_description
1 polymer ?
#
loop_
_entity_poly.entity_id
_entity_poly.type
_entity_poly.pdbx_seq_one_letter_code
_entity_poly.pdbx_strand_id
1 'polypeptide(L)'
;MVETVNNKLFTKISPKELMEATYQASVNFQVRALFEAKREILDIGKYDENQFYEILDSMIDAETERKLVLERIKGLEPLFLEEIAKKIKEFPATNVIRDIFYLKEQGYVDEHIEVKVKTITKKIKGVEKEVEVKSYFYRYQLKPLKDDFIENYFDPVSLVFDSGVCCNCGWCSSVCPVDAITVTADTLEIDDEICMKCGICYSVCSKSFSIAQAGLSISKVDKSLTFSDKINGYKNAYSASTTNEEIKKVRQDGGIVTALLEFLLKKKLVDAIVAVKHSDDLWRPEPVIIDDVKDLYKTGGTKYANASTLTVIDKAKKYEKIAVVGTPCMITALQKGSFYPGGLPFFKNIKYKIGLFCMEAFSFENVFKLTGEKFEKKLNEVVKMDISGGKFILTLTSGEVVKVPLKEVKSYARPNCHYCEDLTADYADVSVGSIGSPSGWSSVITRTKQGHKIYKDAVKAGLIESKNLKDIKPGLGLLERIAGSKRKGCKPIILDKKKE
;
A
#
# COMPACT_ATOMS: atom_id res chain seq x y z
N MET A 1 27.33 -8.52 -19.58
CA MET A 1 27.55 -9.18 -18.28
C MET A 1 26.54 -8.60 -17.34
N VAL A 2 25.69 -9.43 -16.75
CA VAL A 2 24.78 -9.04 -15.67
C VAL A 2 25.62 -9.14 -14.41
N GLU A 3 25.93 -8.01 -13.76
CA GLU A 3 26.58 -8.03 -12.46
C GLU A 3 25.48 -8.17 -11.40
N THR A 4 25.58 -9.13 -10.50
CA THR A 4 24.60 -9.29 -9.42
C THR A 4 24.73 -8.09 -8.47
N VAL A 5 23.76 -7.18 -8.52
CA VAL A 5 23.77 -5.90 -7.77
C VAL A 5 23.83 -6.13 -6.26
N ASN A 6 23.34 -7.28 -5.78
CA ASN A 6 23.42 -7.63 -4.37
C ASN A 6 24.26 -8.88 -4.09
N ASN A 7 25.58 -8.78 -4.31
CA ASN A 7 26.55 -9.84 -4.05
C ASN A 7 26.50 -10.42 -2.61
N LYS A 8 25.90 -9.69 -1.64
CA LYS A 8 25.69 -10.19 -0.26
C LYS A 8 24.58 -11.24 -0.15
N LEU A 9 23.55 -11.16 -1.00
CA LEU A 9 22.37 -12.02 -0.91
C LEU A 9 22.72 -13.49 -1.20
N PHE A 10 23.62 -13.73 -2.16
CA PHE A 10 23.96 -15.06 -2.65
C PHE A 10 25.23 -15.66 -2.03
N THR A 11 25.78 -15.04 -0.98
CA THR A 11 27.05 -15.48 -0.33
C THR A 11 27.04 -16.92 0.20
N LYS A 12 25.86 -17.51 0.42
CA LYS A 12 25.68 -18.88 0.91
C LYS A 12 25.35 -19.89 -0.20
N ILE A 13 25.36 -19.46 -1.46
CA ILE A 13 24.99 -20.28 -2.62
C ILE A 13 26.26 -20.66 -3.37
N SER A 14 26.35 -21.90 -3.84
CA SER A 14 27.52 -22.32 -4.63
C SER A 14 27.53 -21.61 -5.99
N PRO A 15 28.72 -21.33 -6.58
CA PRO A 15 28.80 -20.69 -7.89
C PRO A 15 28.03 -21.44 -9.00
N LYS A 16 28.03 -22.78 -8.93
CA LYS A 16 27.29 -23.62 -9.88
C LYS A 16 25.78 -23.43 -9.77
N GLU A 17 25.23 -23.49 -8.55
CA GLU A 17 23.79 -23.27 -8.33
C GLU A 17 23.38 -21.85 -8.71
N LEU A 18 24.20 -20.86 -8.35
CA LEU A 18 23.94 -19.46 -8.69
C LEU A 18 23.91 -19.26 -10.20
N MET A 19 24.89 -19.81 -10.93
CA MET A 19 24.96 -19.72 -12.39
C MET A 19 23.73 -20.36 -13.05
N GLU A 20 23.33 -21.55 -12.62
CA GLU A 20 22.14 -22.23 -13.16
C GLU A 20 20.86 -21.43 -12.87
N ALA A 21 20.66 -21.01 -11.62
CA ALA A 21 19.49 -20.22 -11.24
C ALA A 21 19.43 -18.88 -11.98
N THR A 22 20.56 -18.22 -12.21
CA THR A 22 20.65 -16.97 -12.96
C THR A 22 20.35 -17.17 -14.44
N TYR A 23 20.83 -18.28 -15.02
CA TYR A 23 20.48 -18.65 -16.39
C TYR A 23 18.96 -18.86 -16.53
N GLN A 24 18.34 -19.60 -15.60
CA GLN A 24 16.89 -19.78 -15.56
C GLN A 24 16.12 -18.48 -15.28
N ALA A 25 16.70 -17.55 -14.53
CA ALA A 25 16.11 -16.21 -14.32
C ALA A 25 16.14 -15.37 -15.61
N SER A 26 17.19 -15.48 -16.42
CA SER A 26 17.35 -14.71 -17.66
C SER A 26 16.30 -15.02 -18.73
N VAL A 27 15.68 -16.21 -18.66
CA VAL A 27 14.62 -16.62 -19.60
C VAL A 27 13.21 -16.22 -19.14
N ASN A 28 13.06 -15.66 -17.93
CA ASN A 28 11.78 -15.14 -17.44
C ASN A 28 11.22 -14.07 -18.39
N PHE A 29 9.91 -14.11 -18.64
CA PHE A 29 9.21 -13.23 -19.56
C PHE A 29 9.46 -11.75 -19.26
N GLN A 30 9.35 -11.31 -18.00
CA GLN A 30 9.49 -9.89 -17.67
C GLN A 30 10.92 -9.40 -17.84
N VAL A 31 11.91 -10.23 -17.50
CA VAL A 31 13.34 -9.95 -17.72
C VAL A 31 13.63 -9.80 -19.21
N ARG A 32 13.15 -10.76 -20.02
CA ARG A 32 13.30 -10.72 -21.48
C ARG A 32 12.61 -9.52 -22.10
N ALA A 33 11.36 -9.25 -21.74
CA ALA A 33 10.60 -8.11 -22.24
C ALA A 33 11.35 -6.80 -21.97
N LEU A 34 11.87 -6.61 -20.76
CA LEU A 34 12.67 -5.42 -20.42
C LEU A 34 13.96 -5.34 -21.24
N PHE A 35 14.70 -6.44 -21.37
CA PHE A 35 15.96 -6.47 -22.11
C PHE A 35 15.77 -6.22 -23.61
N GLU A 36 14.78 -6.88 -24.22
CA GLU A 36 14.45 -6.75 -25.64
C GLU A 36 13.97 -5.34 -25.98
N ALA A 37 13.25 -4.65 -25.08
CA ALA A 37 12.77 -3.28 -25.26
C ALA A 37 13.74 -2.19 -24.78
N LYS A 38 15.05 -2.49 -24.63
CA LYS A 38 16.04 -1.54 -24.11
C LYS A 38 16.01 -0.21 -24.85
N ARG A 39 15.91 -0.25 -26.18
CA ARG A 39 15.97 0.95 -27.02
C ARG A 39 14.75 1.83 -26.76
N GLU A 40 13.55 1.26 -26.82
CA GLU A 40 12.28 1.94 -26.59
C GLU A 40 12.25 2.58 -25.20
N ILE A 41 12.74 1.86 -24.18
CA ILE A 41 12.82 2.36 -22.80
C ILE A 41 13.77 3.57 -22.68
N LEU A 42 14.94 3.51 -23.33
CA LEU A 42 15.91 4.61 -23.29
C LEU A 42 15.48 5.81 -24.13
N ASP A 43 14.82 5.59 -25.27
CA ASP A 43 14.33 6.64 -26.17
C ASP A 43 13.26 7.52 -25.50
N ILE A 44 12.48 6.98 -24.55
CA ILE A 44 11.53 7.74 -23.72
C ILE A 44 12.24 8.74 -22.78
N GLY A 45 13.52 8.53 -22.46
CA GLY A 45 14.30 9.42 -21.59
C GLY A 45 13.92 9.36 -20.11
N LYS A 46 13.06 8.41 -19.71
CA LYS A 46 12.72 8.18 -18.30
C LYS A 46 13.91 7.63 -17.52
N TYR A 47 14.83 6.92 -18.19
CA TYR A 47 16.01 6.32 -17.57
C TYR A 47 17.25 6.56 -18.42
N ASP A 48 18.39 6.71 -17.76
CA ASP A 48 19.69 6.57 -18.41
C ASP A 48 20.10 5.07 -18.50
N GLU A 49 21.18 4.80 -19.22
CA GLU A 49 21.65 3.43 -19.44
C GLU A 49 22.08 2.72 -18.15
N ASN A 50 22.65 3.43 -17.18
CA ASN A 50 23.03 2.85 -15.90
C ASN A 50 21.80 2.47 -15.09
N GLN A 51 20.81 3.36 -15.05
CA GLN A 51 19.51 3.11 -14.42
C GLN A 51 18.81 1.92 -15.08
N PHE A 52 18.88 1.79 -16.40
CA PHE A 52 18.34 0.63 -17.12
C PHE A 52 18.94 -0.68 -16.59
N TYR A 53 20.27 -0.76 -16.52
CA TYR A 53 20.96 -1.96 -16.04
C TYR A 53 20.70 -2.24 -14.56
N GLU A 54 20.62 -1.21 -13.71
CA GLU A 54 20.24 -1.40 -12.30
C GLU A 54 18.86 -2.09 -12.14
N ILE A 55 17.89 -1.82 -13.04
CA ILE A 55 16.59 -2.51 -13.01
C ILE A 55 16.75 -3.96 -13.44
N LEU A 56 17.43 -4.15 -14.57
CA LEU A 56 17.58 -5.47 -15.18
C LEU A 56 18.26 -6.41 -14.19
N ASP A 57 19.34 -5.95 -13.57
CA ASP A 57 20.06 -6.70 -12.54
C ASP A 57 19.17 -6.94 -11.31
N SER A 58 18.39 -5.95 -10.85
CA SER A 58 17.47 -6.15 -9.73
C SER A 58 16.36 -7.16 -10.04
N MET A 59 15.88 -7.22 -11.28
CA MET A 59 14.88 -8.20 -11.72
C MET A 59 15.51 -9.60 -11.83
N ILE A 60 16.73 -9.69 -12.37
CA ILE A 60 17.46 -10.96 -12.47
C ILE A 60 17.82 -11.49 -11.09
N ASP A 61 18.30 -10.66 -10.17
CA ASP A 61 18.59 -11.06 -8.78
C ASP A 61 17.32 -11.62 -8.10
N ALA A 62 16.18 -10.94 -8.27
CA ALA A 62 14.92 -11.40 -7.67
C ALA A 62 14.41 -12.71 -8.29
N GLU A 63 14.48 -12.88 -9.61
CA GLU A 63 14.13 -14.15 -10.27
C GLU A 63 15.13 -15.26 -9.91
N THR A 64 16.42 -14.95 -9.76
CA THR A 64 17.45 -15.91 -9.32
C THR A 64 17.17 -16.42 -7.91
N GLU A 65 16.84 -15.52 -6.97
CA GLU A 65 16.37 -15.87 -5.62
C GLU A 65 15.15 -16.81 -5.69
N ARG A 66 14.16 -16.50 -6.54
CA ARG A 66 12.97 -17.34 -6.73
C ARG A 66 13.28 -18.72 -7.28
N LYS A 67 14.18 -18.86 -8.26
CA LYS A 67 14.59 -20.16 -8.80
C LYS A 67 15.32 -21.00 -7.75
N LEU A 68 16.13 -20.37 -6.90
CA LEU A 68 16.76 -21.06 -5.77
C LEU A 68 15.72 -21.50 -4.72
N VAL A 69 14.75 -20.63 -4.39
CA VAL A 69 13.64 -20.97 -3.48
C VAL A 69 12.82 -22.16 -4.02
N LEU A 70 12.48 -22.15 -5.31
CA LEU A 70 11.83 -23.24 -6.05
C LEU A 70 12.54 -24.59 -5.84
N GLU A 71 13.86 -24.62 -6.05
CA GLU A 71 14.65 -25.84 -5.88
C GLU A 71 14.66 -26.32 -4.41
N ARG A 72 14.65 -25.40 -3.44
CA ARG A 72 14.62 -25.77 -2.00
C ARG A 72 13.27 -26.30 -1.52
N ILE A 73 12.17 -25.99 -2.21
CA ILE A 73 10.84 -26.52 -1.87
C ILE A 73 10.47 -27.79 -2.63
N LYS A 74 11.34 -28.23 -3.56
CA LYS A 74 11.11 -29.44 -4.35
C LYS A 74 10.98 -30.67 -3.45
N GLY A 75 9.90 -31.42 -3.65
CA GLY A 75 9.61 -32.64 -2.89
C GLY A 75 9.13 -32.40 -1.45
N LEU A 76 8.96 -31.15 -1.01
CA LEU A 76 8.32 -30.88 0.28
C LEU A 76 6.81 -31.14 0.19
N GLU A 77 6.22 -31.64 1.28
CA GLU A 77 4.78 -31.64 1.52
C GLU A 77 4.21 -30.21 1.56
N PRO A 78 2.88 -30.00 1.46
CA PRO A 78 2.28 -28.68 1.67
C PRO A 78 2.61 -28.11 3.05
N LEU A 79 3.20 -26.90 3.08
CA LEU A 79 3.65 -26.24 4.32
C LEU A 79 3.11 -24.81 4.46
N PHE A 80 3.02 -24.31 5.69
CA PHE A 80 2.75 -22.89 5.93
C PHE A 80 3.95 -22.03 5.49
N LEU A 81 3.70 -20.77 5.10
CA LEU A 81 4.75 -19.83 4.71
C LEU A 81 5.85 -19.68 5.77
N GLU A 82 5.47 -19.64 7.05
CA GLU A 82 6.39 -19.55 8.18
C GLU A 82 7.24 -20.81 8.39
N GLU A 83 6.78 -21.96 7.91
CA GLU A 83 7.52 -23.24 7.97
C GLU A 83 8.52 -23.33 6.83
N ILE A 84 8.11 -22.95 5.60
CA ILE A 84 9.01 -22.86 4.44
C ILE A 84 10.16 -21.89 4.75
N ALA A 85 9.84 -20.71 5.28
CA ALA A 85 10.84 -19.71 5.66
C ALA A 85 11.81 -20.14 6.78
N LYS A 86 11.46 -21.16 7.58
CA LYS A 86 12.38 -21.75 8.58
C LYS A 86 13.29 -22.81 7.97
N LYS A 87 12.85 -23.48 6.90
CA LYS A 87 13.62 -24.51 6.19
C LYS A 87 14.68 -23.89 5.30
N ILE A 88 14.38 -22.78 4.63
CA ILE A 88 15.31 -22.05 3.76
C ILE A 88 16.03 -20.98 4.60
N LYS A 89 17.33 -21.16 4.86
CA LYS A 89 18.14 -20.29 5.75
C LYS A 89 19.18 -19.45 5.01
N GLU A 90 19.33 -19.70 3.73
CA GLU A 90 20.20 -18.99 2.81
C GLU A 90 19.70 -17.56 2.60
N PHE A 91 18.38 -17.37 2.56
CA PHE A 91 17.72 -16.08 2.37
C PHE A 91 17.00 -15.58 3.64
N PRO A 92 16.77 -14.26 3.76
CA PRO A 92 15.90 -13.73 4.81
C PRO A 92 14.49 -14.35 4.74
N ALA A 93 13.90 -14.67 5.90
CA ALA A 93 12.56 -15.25 5.98
C ALA A 93 11.50 -14.43 5.23
N THR A 94 11.63 -13.10 5.22
CA THR A 94 10.73 -12.21 4.50
C THR A 94 10.81 -12.37 2.99
N ASN A 95 12.00 -12.67 2.46
CA ASN A 95 12.24 -12.90 1.03
C ASN A 95 11.57 -14.20 0.62
N VAL A 96 11.86 -15.28 1.34
CA VAL A 96 11.24 -16.59 1.10
C VAL A 96 9.70 -16.49 1.08
N ILE A 97 9.09 -15.78 2.04
CA ILE A 97 7.64 -15.62 2.10
C ILE A 97 7.08 -14.87 0.87
N ARG A 98 7.69 -13.74 0.47
CA ARG A 98 7.21 -12.99 -0.71
C ARG A 98 7.40 -13.78 -2.00
N ASP A 99 8.47 -14.58 -2.10
CA ASP A 99 8.84 -15.31 -3.30
C ASP A 99 7.93 -16.51 -3.53
N ILE A 100 7.65 -17.29 -2.48
CA ILE A 100 6.64 -18.36 -2.54
C ILE A 100 5.30 -17.81 -3.02
N PHE A 101 4.91 -16.64 -2.50
CA PHE A 101 3.65 -16.03 -2.88
C PHE A 101 3.67 -15.55 -4.35
N TYR A 102 4.77 -15.00 -4.83
CA TYR A 102 4.92 -14.58 -6.23
C TYR A 102 4.97 -15.77 -7.20
N LEU A 103 5.69 -16.82 -6.82
CA LEU A 103 5.77 -18.08 -7.56
C LEU A 103 4.41 -18.76 -7.69
N LYS A 104 3.52 -18.61 -6.70
CA LYS A 104 2.12 -19.02 -6.81
C LYS A 104 1.41 -18.28 -7.93
N GLU A 105 1.55 -16.95 -7.99
CA GLU A 105 0.94 -16.14 -9.05
C GLU A 105 1.50 -16.48 -10.44
N GLN A 106 2.79 -16.82 -10.52
CA GLN A 106 3.44 -17.33 -11.74
C GLN A 106 3.03 -18.78 -12.11
N GLY A 107 2.29 -19.48 -11.24
CA GLY A 107 1.79 -20.83 -11.49
C GLY A 107 2.74 -21.96 -11.09
N TYR A 108 3.87 -21.65 -10.47
CA TYR A 108 4.86 -22.63 -10.00
C TYR A 108 4.49 -23.31 -8.68
N VAL A 109 3.68 -22.65 -7.85
CA VAL A 109 3.32 -23.10 -6.50
C VAL A 109 1.81 -23.23 -6.38
N ASP A 110 1.34 -24.34 -5.84
CA ASP A 110 -0.08 -24.56 -5.52
C ASP A 110 -0.40 -24.06 -4.09
N GLU A 111 -1.60 -23.51 -3.91
CA GLU A 111 -2.15 -23.12 -2.61
C GLU A 111 -3.22 -24.12 -2.17
N HIS A 112 -2.96 -24.81 -1.06
CA HIS A 112 -3.86 -25.77 -0.44
C HIS A 112 -4.59 -25.10 0.72
N ILE A 113 -5.93 -25.07 0.65
CA ILE A 113 -6.77 -24.40 1.64
C ILE A 113 -7.48 -25.45 2.50
N GLU A 114 -7.16 -25.49 3.79
CA GLU A 114 -7.89 -26.27 4.78
C GLU A 114 -8.84 -25.33 5.56
N VAL A 115 -10.14 -25.70 5.63
CA VAL A 115 -11.16 -24.92 6.33
C VAL A 115 -11.64 -25.69 7.55
N LYS A 116 -11.44 -25.13 8.75
CA LYS A 116 -12.01 -25.66 10.00
C LYS A 116 -13.21 -24.84 10.43
N VAL A 117 -14.33 -25.51 10.67
CA VAL A 117 -15.57 -24.87 11.16
C VAL A 117 -15.70 -25.17 12.65
N LYS A 118 -15.90 -24.12 13.46
CA LYS A 118 -16.21 -24.26 14.89
C LYS A 118 -17.48 -23.48 15.21
N THR A 119 -18.45 -24.13 15.82
CA THR A 119 -19.63 -23.46 16.39
C THR A 119 -19.25 -22.82 17.71
N ILE A 120 -19.52 -21.52 17.85
CA ILE A 120 -19.35 -20.80 19.12
C ILE A 120 -20.63 -20.07 19.48
N THR A 121 -20.94 -20.04 20.78
CA THR A 121 -22.03 -19.20 21.29
C THR A 121 -21.55 -17.76 21.39
N LYS A 122 -22.21 -16.86 20.67
CA LYS A 122 -21.97 -15.41 20.74
C LYS A 122 -23.22 -14.69 21.21
N LYS A 123 -23.04 -13.77 22.16
CA LYS A 123 -24.09 -12.85 22.57
C LYS A 123 -24.21 -11.72 21.55
N ILE A 124 -25.23 -11.78 20.69
CA ILE A 124 -25.51 -10.77 19.66
C ILE A 124 -26.76 -10.01 20.07
N LYS A 125 -26.62 -8.70 20.35
CA LYS A 125 -27.72 -7.85 20.84
C LYS A 125 -28.43 -8.41 22.08
N GLY A 126 -27.68 -9.05 22.99
CA GLY A 126 -28.21 -9.60 24.24
C GLY A 126 -28.73 -11.04 24.15
N VAL A 127 -28.92 -11.60 22.94
CA VAL A 127 -29.37 -12.97 22.71
C VAL A 127 -28.18 -13.88 22.41
N GLU A 128 -28.13 -15.04 23.06
CA GLU A 128 -27.15 -16.07 22.73
C GLU A 128 -27.51 -16.74 21.41
N LYS A 129 -26.59 -16.68 20.46
CA LYS A 129 -26.72 -17.34 19.16
C LYS A 129 -25.52 -18.22 18.93
N GLU A 130 -25.77 -19.42 18.44
CA GLU A 130 -24.71 -20.25 17.85
C GLU A 130 -24.29 -19.62 16.52
N VAL A 131 -22.99 -19.41 16.38
CA VAL A 131 -22.38 -18.84 15.18
C VAL A 131 -21.25 -19.75 14.76
N GLU A 132 -21.34 -20.25 13.52
CA GLU A 132 -20.22 -20.94 12.88
C GLU A 132 -19.10 -19.95 12.59
N VAL A 133 -17.90 -20.28 13.04
CA VAL A 133 -16.67 -19.56 12.73
C VAL A 133 -15.78 -20.46 11.89
N LYS A 134 -15.55 -20.04 10.64
CA LYS A 134 -14.61 -20.68 9.72
C LYS A 134 -13.20 -20.13 9.95
N SER A 135 -12.24 -21.02 10.11
CA SER A 135 -10.81 -20.72 10.16
C SER A 135 -10.15 -21.31 8.91
N TYR A 136 -9.42 -20.49 8.17
CA TYR A 136 -8.75 -20.87 6.92
C TYR A 136 -7.25 -21.04 7.18
N PHE A 137 -6.70 -22.15 6.68
CA PHE A 137 -5.29 -22.51 6.80
C PHE A 137 -4.73 -22.73 5.41
N TYR A 138 -3.75 -21.91 5.03
CA TYR A 138 -3.17 -21.90 3.68
C TYR A 138 -1.79 -22.55 3.73
N ARG A 139 -1.61 -23.59 2.93
CA ARG A 139 -0.32 -24.29 2.75
C ARG A 139 0.11 -24.24 1.30
N TYR A 140 1.42 -24.26 1.08
CA TYR A 140 2.04 -24.02 -0.20
C TYR A 140 2.95 -25.19 -0.55
N GLN A 141 2.89 -25.63 -1.80
CA GLN A 141 3.70 -26.73 -2.33
C GLN A 141 4.14 -26.41 -3.75
N LEU A 142 5.31 -26.90 -4.16
CA LEU A 142 5.70 -26.89 -5.56
C LEU A 142 4.67 -27.66 -6.39
N LYS A 143 4.12 -27.00 -7.42
CA LYS A 143 3.22 -27.65 -8.37
C LYS A 143 3.99 -28.69 -9.19
N PRO A 144 3.42 -29.90 -9.43
CA PRO A 144 3.99 -30.83 -10.40
C PRO A 144 3.98 -30.20 -11.80
N LEU A 145 5.14 -29.69 -12.24
CA LEU A 145 5.30 -29.06 -13.55
C LEU A 145 5.38 -30.15 -14.62
N LYS A 146 4.67 -29.93 -15.73
CA LYS A 146 4.74 -30.75 -16.94
C LYS A 146 5.77 -30.15 -17.91
N ASP A 147 6.21 -30.92 -18.90
CA ASP A 147 7.16 -30.46 -19.93
C ASP A 147 6.64 -29.27 -20.75
N ASP A 148 5.32 -29.10 -20.84
CA ASP A 148 4.63 -28.01 -21.52
C ASP A 148 4.26 -26.85 -20.58
N PHE A 149 4.82 -26.80 -19.36
CA PHE A 149 4.53 -25.72 -18.42
C PHE A 149 4.98 -24.36 -18.98
N ILE A 150 4.04 -23.43 -19.02
CA ILE A 150 4.28 -22.03 -19.35
C ILE A 150 4.02 -21.22 -18.09
N GLU A 151 5.00 -20.40 -17.69
CA GLU A 151 4.82 -19.46 -16.58
C GLU A 151 3.70 -18.47 -16.88
N ASN A 152 2.88 -18.15 -15.89
CA ASN A 152 1.86 -17.12 -16.05
C ASN A 152 2.55 -15.76 -16.18
N TYR A 153 2.53 -15.18 -17.37
CA TYR A 153 2.88 -13.77 -17.52
C TYR A 153 1.74 -12.89 -16.97
N PHE A 154 2.11 -11.73 -16.44
CA PHE A 154 1.16 -10.77 -15.90
C PHE A 154 0.56 -9.95 -17.04
N ASP A 155 -0.78 -9.91 -17.11
CA ASP A 155 -1.51 -9.06 -18.03
C ASP A 155 -1.27 -7.56 -17.73
N PRO A 156 -1.55 -6.65 -18.67
CA PRO A 156 -1.54 -5.21 -18.39
C PRO A 156 -2.54 -4.83 -17.29
N VAL A 157 -2.27 -3.71 -16.61
CA VAL A 157 -3.13 -3.23 -15.51
C VAL A 157 -4.52 -2.76 -15.99
N SER A 158 -4.77 -2.64 -17.29
CA SER A 158 -6.10 -2.38 -17.87
C SER A 158 -7.14 -3.38 -17.36
N LEU A 159 -6.77 -4.65 -17.20
CA LEU A 159 -7.64 -5.68 -16.63
C LEU A 159 -8.24 -5.27 -15.26
N VAL A 160 -7.44 -4.61 -14.41
CA VAL A 160 -7.86 -4.13 -13.10
C VAL A 160 -8.80 -2.92 -13.21
N PHE A 161 -8.56 -2.06 -14.21
CA PHE A 161 -9.40 -0.90 -14.49
C PHE A 161 -10.76 -1.32 -15.06
N ASP A 162 -10.76 -2.18 -16.08
CA ASP A 162 -11.95 -2.68 -16.76
C ASP A 162 -12.86 -3.49 -15.82
N SER A 163 -12.26 -4.18 -14.84
CA SER A 163 -13.01 -4.89 -13.78
C SER A 163 -13.64 -3.95 -12.73
N GLY A 164 -13.44 -2.63 -12.83
CA GLY A 164 -14.02 -1.63 -11.93
C GLY A 164 -13.44 -1.59 -10.52
N VAL A 165 -12.31 -2.28 -10.28
CA VAL A 165 -11.67 -2.37 -8.96
C VAL A 165 -10.47 -1.43 -8.78
N CYS A 166 -10.01 -0.79 -9.86
CA CYS A 166 -8.88 0.14 -9.84
C CYS A 166 -9.14 1.30 -8.87
N CYS A 167 -8.14 1.65 -8.05
CA CYS A 167 -8.21 2.76 -7.11
C CYS A 167 -7.69 4.10 -7.66
N ASN A 168 -7.17 4.13 -8.89
CA ASN A 168 -6.53 5.28 -9.53
C ASN A 168 -5.42 5.90 -8.69
N CYS A 169 -4.61 5.07 -8.00
CA CYS A 169 -3.52 5.57 -7.16
C CYS A 169 -2.34 6.14 -7.95
N GLY A 170 -2.16 5.73 -9.22
CA GLY A 170 -1.10 6.24 -10.10
C GLY A 170 0.19 5.42 -10.13
N TRP A 171 0.31 4.36 -9.33
CA TRP A 171 1.58 3.63 -9.22
C TRP A 171 2.04 2.99 -10.53
N CYS A 172 1.09 2.42 -11.28
CA CYS A 172 1.34 1.81 -12.59
C CYS A 172 1.96 2.78 -13.60
N SER A 173 1.55 4.05 -13.59
CA SER A 173 2.08 5.10 -14.46
C SER A 173 3.54 5.40 -14.09
N SER A 174 3.81 5.65 -12.81
CA SER A 174 5.19 5.91 -12.35
C SER A 174 6.17 4.78 -12.67
N VAL A 175 5.75 3.52 -12.56
CA VAL A 175 6.65 2.36 -12.83
C VAL A 175 6.69 1.93 -14.29
N CYS A 176 5.82 2.45 -15.16
CA CYS A 176 5.80 2.05 -16.57
C CYS A 176 7.13 2.47 -17.21
N PRO A 177 7.92 1.55 -17.78
CA PRO A 177 9.24 1.88 -18.25
C PRO A 177 9.24 2.67 -19.56
N VAL A 178 8.16 2.56 -20.34
CA VAL A 178 7.95 3.24 -21.62
C VAL A 178 6.91 4.37 -21.52
N ASP A 179 6.48 4.73 -20.31
CA ASP A 179 5.50 5.78 -20.03
C ASP A 179 4.14 5.68 -20.74
N ALA A 180 3.75 4.46 -21.14
CA ALA A 180 2.51 4.17 -21.86
C ALA A 180 1.21 4.34 -21.04
N ILE A 181 1.26 4.78 -19.78
CA ILE A 181 0.10 4.79 -18.87
C ILE A 181 -0.15 6.18 -18.30
N THR A 182 -1.32 6.73 -18.58
CA THR A 182 -1.83 7.98 -17.98
C THR A 182 -2.89 7.66 -16.94
N VAL A 183 -2.74 8.22 -15.73
CA VAL A 183 -3.71 8.04 -14.64
C VAL A 183 -4.17 9.39 -14.12
N THR A 184 -5.48 9.59 -14.08
CA THR A 184 -6.12 10.72 -13.41
C THR A 184 -6.89 10.24 -12.18
N ALA A 185 -7.47 11.16 -11.42
CA ALA A 185 -8.29 10.81 -10.26
C ALA A 185 -9.49 9.90 -10.62
N ASP A 186 -9.92 9.91 -11.87
CA ASP A 186 -11.14 9.26 -12.36
C ASP A 186 -10.86 8.19 -13.42
N THR A 187 -9.82 8.35 -14.25
CA THR A 187 -9.52 7.49 -15.41
C THR A 187 -8.13 6.85 -15.35
N LEU A 188 -7.96 5.79 -16.15
CA LEU A 188 -6.67 5.19 -16.49
C LEU A 188 -6.72 4.87 -17.98
N GLU A 189 -5.71 5.33 -18.71
CA GLU A 189 -5.57 5.10 -20.15
C GLU A 189 -4.20 4.47 -20.41
N ILE A 190 -4.16 3.49 -21.32
CA ILE A 190 -2.94 2.84 -21.78
C ILE A 190 -2.81 3.10 -23.27
N ASP A 191 -1.66 3.60 -23.69
CA ASP A 191 -1.29 3.70 -25.09
C ASP A 191 -0.78 2.33 -25.56
N ASP A 192 -1.59 1.62 -26.34
CA ASP A 192 -1.28 0.28 -26.83
C ASP A 192 -0.18 0.26 -27.90
N GLU A 193 0.12 1.40 -28.55
CA GLU A 193 1.22 1.50 -29.51
C GLU A 193 2.58 1.59 -28.81
N ILE A 194 2.60 2.19 -27.62
CA ILE A 194 3.81 2.32 -26.79
C ILE A 194 3.95 1.13 -25.81
N CYS A 195 2.84 0.53 -25.39
CA CYS A 195 2.84 -0.53 -24.37
C CYS A 195 3.57 -1.81 -24.82
N MET A 196 4.71 -2.08 -24.19
CA MET A 196 5.50 -3.30 -24.38
C MET A 196 4.95 -4.57 -23.67
N LYS A 197 3.73 -4.52 -23.11
CA LYS A 197 3.04 -5.64 -22.44
C LYS A 197 3.88 -6.41 -21.40
N CYS A 198 4.78 -5.72 -20.68
CA CYS A 198 5.72 -6.35 -19.75
C CYS A 198 5.13 -6.79 -18.40
N GLY A 199 3.90 -6.39 -18.06
CA GLY A 199 3.22 -6.78 -16.82
C GLY A 199 3.76 -6.15 -15.53
N ILE A 200 4.78 -5.26 -15.59
CA ILE A 200 5.35 -4.59 -14.40
C ILE A 200 4.27 -3.82 -13.65
N CYS A 201 3.44 -3.05 -14.35
CA CYS A 201 2.33 -2.28 -13.79
C CYS A 201 1.32 -3.15 -13.02
N TYR A 202 1.07 -4.37 -13.48
CA TYR A 202 0.19 -5.33 -12.82
C TYR A 202 0.84 -5.95 -11.59
N SER A 203 2.13 -6.30 -11.67
CA SER A 203 2.88 -6.90 -10.55
C SER A 203 2.87 -6.01 -9.30
N VAL A 204 2.85 -4.69 -9.48
CA VAL A 204 2.85 -3.71 -8.37
C VAL A 204 1.48 -3.16 -8.01
N CYS A 205 0.43 -3.45 -8.79
CA CYS A 205 -0.91 -2.95 -8.55
C CYS A 205 -1.50 -3.52 -7.24
N SER A 206 -2.04 -2.67 -6.36
CA SER A 206 -2.65 -3.11 -5.10
C SER A 206 -3.97 -3.87 -5.27
N LYS A 207 -4.46 -3.98 -6.50
CA LYS A 207 -5.73 -4.61 -6.89
C LYS A 207 -5.57 -5.73 -7.92
N SER A 208 -4.35 -6.10 -8.31
CA SER A 208 -4.09 -7.24 -9.19
C SER A 208 -4.22 -8.56 -8.43
N PHE A 209 -3.27 -8.84 -7.55
CA PHE A 209 -3.28 -9.95 -6.61
C PHE A 209 -2.98 -9.44 -5.19
N SER A 210 -3.62 -10.07 -4.19
CA SER A 210 -3.54 -9.66 -2.79
C SER A 210 -2.25 -10.16 -2.14
N ILE A 211 -1.52 -9.27 -1.46
CA ILE A 211 -0.35 -9.64 -0.64
C ILE A 211 -0.69 -9.84 0.84
N ALA A 212 -1.98 -9.88 1.21
CA ALA A 212 -2.42 -9.93 2.60
C ALA A 212 -1.89 -11.15 3.37
N GLN A 213 -1.89 -12.33 2.74
CA GLN A 213 -1.38 -13.55 3.37
C GLN A 213 0.15 -13.47 3.60
N ALA A 214 0.91 -13.05 2.58
CA ALA A 214 2.35 -12.83 2.72
C ALA A 214 2.68 -11.78 3.79
N GLY A 215 1.96 -10.65 3.79
CA GLY A 215 2.12 -9.58 4.78
C GLY A 215 1.81 -10.02 6.22
N LEU A 216 0.78 -10.86 6.38
CA LEU A 216 0.44 -11.47 7.66
C LEU A 216 1.55 -12.39 8.16
N SER A 217 2.04 -13.30 7.32
CA SER A 217 3.12 -14.22 7.69
C SER A 217 4.43 -13.50 7.98
N ILE A 218 4.77 -12.46 7.21
CA ILE A 218 5.91 -11.57 7.48
C ILE A 218 5.79 -10.93 8.86
N SER A 219 4.60 -10.44 9.22
CA SER A 219 4.38 -9.84 10.54
C SER A 219 4.52 -10.85 11.68
N LYS A 220 4.10 -12.11 11.48
CA LYS A 220 4.18 -13.18 12.48
C LYS A 220 5.61 -13.67 12.73
N VAL A 221 6.48 -13.64 11.71
CA VAL A 221 7.89 -14.05 11.90
C VAL A 221 8.71 -12.97 12.61
N ASP A 222 8.30 -11.69 12.55
CA ASP A 222 8.90 -10.63 13.36
C ASP A 222 8.35 -10.64 14.79
N LYS A 223 9.04 -11.39 15.66
CA LYS A 223 8.73 -11.50 17.10
C LYS A 223 8.75 -10.17 17.88
N SER A 224 9.24 -9.10 17.26
CA SER A 224 9.28 -7.78 17.88
C SER A 224 8.02 -6.95 17.66
N LEU A 225 7.00 -7.50 16.98
CA LEU A 225 5.72 -6.87 16.73
C LEU A 225 4.62 -7.42 17.65
N THR A 226 3.68 -6.54 18.01
CA THR A 226 2.35 -6.93 18.47
C THR A 226 1.50 -7.28 17.26
N PHE A 227 0.66 -8.31 17.39
CA PHE A 227 -0.21 -8.75 16.30
C PHE A 227 -1.69 -8.61 16.66
N SER A 228 -2.48 -8.13 15.70
CA SER A 228 -3.94 -8.10 15.73
C SER A 228 -4.47 -8.57 14.37
N ASP A 229 -5.46 -9.45 14.38
CA ASP A 229 -6.14 -9.93 13.17
C ASP A 229 -6.88 -8.82 12.42
N LYS A 230 -7.14 -7.68 13.08
CA LYS A 230 -7.92 -6.57 12.52
C LYS A 230 -7.05 -5.43 11.99
N ILE A 231 -5.88 -5.17 12.59
CA ILE A 231 -4.99 -4.04 12.24
C ILE A 231 -3.54 -4.47 11.92
N ASN A 232 -3.33 -5.78 11.75
CA ASN A 232 -2.06 -6.43 11.38
C ASN A 232 -0.93 -6.20 12.42
N GLY A 233 0.33 -6.45 12.04
CA GLY A 233 1.51 -6.26 12.89
C GLY A 233 1.83 -4.79 13.16
N TYR A 234 2.16 -4.45 14.40
CA TYR A 234 2.58 -3.12 14.80
C TYR A 234 3.47 -3.11 16.06
N LYS A 235 4.24 -2.04 16.26
CA LYS A 235 5.07 -1.83 17.47
C LYS A 235 4.26 -1.32 18.64
N ASN A 236 3.53 -0.23 18.44
CA ASN A 236 2.71 0.39 19.49
C ASN A 236 1.61 1.29 18.90
N ALA A 237 0.58 1.56 19.70
CA ALA A 237 -0.55 2.41 19.35
C ALA A 237 -0.73 3.55 20.36
N TYR A 238 -0.86 4.78 19.87
CA TYR A 238 -0.95 6.01 20.66
C TYR A 238 -2.20 6.82 20.29
N SER A 239 -2.62 7.69 21.20
CA SER A 239 -3.43 8.86 20.89
C SER A 239 -2.51 10.07 21.00
N ALA A 240 -2.47 10.92 19.97
CA ALA A 240 -1.53 12.03 19.93
C ALA A 240 -2.10 13.31 19.31
N SER A 241 -1.57 14.46 19.75
CA SER A 241 -1.84 15.78 19.17
C SER A 241 -0.53 16.55 19.00
N THR A 242 -0.42 17.34 17.95
CA THR A 242 0.69 18.29 17.78
C THR A 242 0.63 19.41 18.83
N THR A 243 1.79 19.90 19.21
CA THR A 243 1.98 21.11 20.02
C THR A 243 2.23 22.36 19.17
N ASN A 244 2.47 22.22 17.87
CA ASN A 244 2.77 23.33 16.95
C ASN A 244 1.47 24.07 16.54
N GLU A 245 1.41 25.37 16.84
CA GLU A 245 0.24 26.22 16.56
C GLU A 245 -0.06 26.41 15.07
N GLU A 246 0.96 26.48 14.21
CA GLU A 246 0.72 26.59 12.76
C GLU A 246 0.08 25.32 12.20
N ILE A 247 0.50 24.15 12.72
CA ILE A 247 -0.12 22.88 12.35
C ILE A 247 -1.56 22.78 12.89
N LYS A 248 -1.83 23.33 14.08
CA LYS A 248 -3.19 23.37 14.65
C LYS A 248 -4.18 24.13 13.78
N LYS A 249 -3.74 25.15 13.04
CA LYS A 249 -4.59 25.94 12.12
C LYS A 249 -5.04 25.14 10.90
N VAL A 250 -4.22 24.20 10.42
CA VAL A 250 -4.46 23.47 9.15
C VAL A 250 -4.79 21.99 9.33
N ARG A 251 -4.75 21.44 10.55
CA ARG A 251 -4.94 20.00 10.79
C ARG A 251 -6.38 19.53 10.60
N GLN A 252 -6.52 18.29 10.14
CA GLN A 252 -7.80 17.57 10.23
C GLN A 252 -8.12 17.18 11.68
N ASP A 253 -7.21 16.44 12.30
CA ASP A 253 -7.40 15.80 13.62
C ASP A 253 -6.35 16.29 14.62
N GLY A 254 -5.40 15.43 15.01
CA GLY A 254 -4.27 15.75 15.89
C GLY A 254 -3.11 16.45 15.18
N GLY A 255 -3.09 16.52 13.84
CA GLY A 255 -1.98 17.15 13.09
C GLY A 255 -0.70 16.32 13.05
N ILE A 256 -0.78 15.03 13.34
CA ILE A 256 0.40 14.16 13.49
C ILE A 256 1.15 13.95 12.17
N VAL A 257 0.44 13.77 11.06
CA VAL A 257 1.08 13.59 9.75
C VAL A 257 1.96 14.80 9.42
N THR A 258 1.40 16.01 9.46
CA THR A 258 2.13 17.25 9.22
C THR A 258 3.29 17.44 10.22
N ALA A 259 3.10 17.11 11.50
CA ALA A 259 4.15 17.24 12.51
C ALA A 259 5.34 16.28 12.27
N LEU A 260 5.06 15.03 11.89
CA LEU A 260 6.11 14.07 11.52
C LEU A 260 6.86 14.51 10.25
N LEU A 261 6.13 14.97 9.25
CA LEU A 261 6.70 15.45 8.00
C LEU A 261 7.57 16.70 8.19
N GLU A 262 7.10 17.66 8.99
CA GLU A 262 7.88 18.84 9.38
C GLU A 262 9.16 18.42 10.10
N PHE A 263 9.07 17.47 11.03
CA PHE A 263 10.23 16.93 11.73
C PHE A 263 11.23 16.29 10.76
N LEU A 264 10.76 15.46 9.81
CA LEU A 264 11.60 14.80 8.82
C LEU A 264 12.35 15.81 7.93
N LEU A 265 11.67 16.83 7.41
CA LEU A 265 12.31 17.89 6.59
C LEU A 265 13.29 18.72 7.42
N LYS A 266 12.88 19.24 8.59
CA LYS A 266 13.75 20.09 9.44
C LYS A 266 15.00 19.35 9.92
N LYS A 267 14.90 18.04 10.15
CA LYS A 267 16.04 17.20 10.53
C LYS A 267 16.82 16.63 9.33
N LYS A 268 16.43 16.97 8.09
CA LYS A 268 17.04 16.46 6.85
C LYS A 268 17.10 14.92 6.82
N LEU A 269 16.07 14.28 7.39
CA LEU A 269 15.89 12.83 7.31
C LEU A 269 15.26 12.43 5.98
N VAL A 270 14.60 13.38 5.32
CA VAL A 270 14.13 13.35 3.94
C VAL A 270 14.41 14.70 3.30
N ASP A 271 14.51 14.71 1.98
CA ASP A 271 14.73 15.89 1.15
C ASP A 271 13.40 16.40 0.56
N ALA A 272 12.43 15.49 0.37
CA ALA A 272 11.12 15.84 -0.13
C ALA A 272 10.00 14.94 0.41
N ILE A 273 8.77 15.41 0.24
CA ILE A 273 7.55 14.74 0.65
C ILE A 273 6.60 14.66 -0.54
N VAL A 274 6.07 13.48 -0.81
CA VAL A 274 4.94 13.28 -1.71
C VAL A 274 3.64 13.29 -0.90
N ALA A 275 2.77 14.25 -1.17
CA ALA A 275 1.51 14.47 -0.47
C ALA A 275 0.45 15.05 -1.43
N VAL A 276 -0.65 15.58 -0.86
CA VAL A 276 -1.73 16.22 -1.62
C VAL A 276 -2.09 17.58 -1.05
N LYS A 277 -2.31 18.57 -1.91
CA LYS A 277 -2.89 19.89 -1.56
C LYS A 277 -4.22 20.06 -2.30
N HIS A 278 -4.89 21.20 -2.10
CA HIS A 278 -5.94 21.61 -3.05
C HIS A 278 -5.29 22.04 -4.37
N SER A 279 -5.91 21.69 -5.50
CA SER A 279 -5.66 22.37 -6.78
C SER A 279 -6.29 23.77 -6.78
N ASP A 280 -6.21 24.45 -7.92
CA ASP A 280 -6.94 25.70 -8.17
C ASP A 280 -8.47 25.49 -8.05
N ASP A 281 -8.97 24.32 -8.45
CA ASP A 281 -10.32 23.87 -8.11
C ASP A 281 -10.41 23.51 -6.61
N LEU A 282 -11.15 24.30 -5.84
CA LEU A 282 -11.32 24.08 -4.40
C LEU A 282 -11.87 22.66 -4.13
N TRP A 283 -11.34 21.98 -3.12
CA TRP A 283 -11.64 20.58 -2.75
C TRP A 283 -11.19 19.49 -3.73
N ARG A 284 -10.77 19.82 -4.95
CA ARG A 284 -10.08 18.86 -5.82
C ARG A 284 -8.63 18.69 -5.35
N PRO A 285 -8.19 17.46 -5.04
CA PRO A 285 -6.85 17.24 -4.54
C PRO A 285 -5.83 17.16 -5.69
N GLU A 286 -4.66 17.72 -5.48
CA GLU A 286 -3.53 17.70 -6.41
C GLU A 286 -2.33 17.02 -5.76
N PRO A 287 -1.77 15.95 -6.37
CA PRO A 287 -0.50 15.39 -5.96
C PRO A 287 0.64 16.41 -6.06
N VAL A 288 1.48 16.49 -5.03
CA VAL A 288 2.62 17.42 -4.99
C VAL A 288 3.85 16.78 -4.39
N ILE A 289 5.01 17.30 -4.79
CA ILE A 289 6.30 17.05 -4.16
C ILE A 289 6.70 18.33 -3.43
N ILE A 290 6.92 18.24 -2.12
CA ILE A 290 7.22 19.36 -1.23
C ILE A 290 8.62 19.19 -0.65
N ASP A 291 9.49 20.17 -0.85
CA ASP A 291 10.83 20.24 -0.26
C ASP A 291 11.02 21.46 0.68
N ASP A 292 10.01 22.35 0.80
CA ASP A 292 9.96 23.43 1.79
C ASP A 292 8.86 23.20 2.85
N VAL A 293 9.20 23.37 4.12
CA VAL A 293 8.28 23.31 5.26
C VAL A 293 7.13 24.31 5.14
N LYS A 294 7.34 25.48 4.53
CA LYS A 294 6.28 26.48 4.34
C LYS A 294 5.15 25.94 3.47
N ASP A 295 5.48 25.19 2.43
CA ASP A 295 4.50 24.61 1.53
C ASP A 295 3.85 23.35 2.10
N LEU A 296 4.49 22.68 3.06
CA LEU A 296 3.92 21.53 3.76
C LEU A 296 2.58 21.86 4.43
N TYR A 297 2.40 23.06 4.99
CA TYR A 297 1.14 23.39 5.66
C TYR A 297 -0.06 23.47 4.70
N LYS A 298 0.18 23.68 3.39
CA LYS A 298 -0.86 23.65 2.35
C LYS A 298 -1.42 22.25 2.12
N THR A 299 -0.73 21.21 2.59
CA THR A 299 -1.21 19.82 2.51
C THR A 299 -2.10 19.43 3.70
N GLY A 300 -2.26 20.30 4.69
CA GLY A 300 -3.12 20.09 5.86
C GLY A 300 -4.60 19.87 5.49
N GLY A 301 -5.33 19.18 6.36
CA GLY A 301 -6.76 18.92 6.19
C GLY A 301 -7.07 17.79 5.19
N THR A 302 -8.12 17.02 5.48
CA THR A 302 -8.55 15.91 4.62
C THR A 302 -9.29 16.44 3.40
N LYS A 303 -8.95 15.90 2.22
CA LYS A 303 -9.77 15.99 1.01
C LYS A 303 -10.35 14.61 0.75
N TYR A 304 -11.67 14.48 0.81
CA TYR A 304 -12.35 13.18 0.65
C TYR A 304 -12.47 12.71 -0.80
N ALA A 305 -12.20 13.62 -1.75
CA ALA A 305 -12.05 13.28 -3.16
C ALA A 305 -10.77 12.46 -3.39
N ASN A 306 -10.80 11.56 -4.36
CA ASN A 306 -9.67 10.74 -4.74
C ASN A 306 -8.53 11.58 -5.35
N ALA A 307 -7.29 11.15 -5.10
CA ALA A 307 -6.10 11.73 -5.71
C ALA A 307 -5.19 10.62 -6.23
N SER A 308 -4.59 10.80 -7.40
CA SER A 308 -3.62 9.88 -7.98
C SER A 308 -2.21 10.17 -7.47
N THR A 309 -2.03 10.17 -6.14
CA THR A 309 -0.81 10.65 -5.48
C THR A 309 0.48 10.00 -5.98
N LEU A 310 0.42 8.75 -6.44
CA LEU A 310 1.61 8.00 -6.86
C LEU A 310 2.03 8.30 -8.30
N THR A 311 1.35 9.16 -9.07
CA THR A 311 1.77 9.57 -10.43
C THR A 311 2.94 10.54 -10.47
N VAL A 312 3.35 11.08 -9.32
CA VAL A 312 4.48 12.03 -9.23
C VAL A 312 5.75 11.41 -8.65
N ILE A 313 5.75 10.11 -8.36
CA ILE A 313 6.90 9.47 -7.69
C ILE A 313 8.09 9.36 -8.63
N ASP A 314 7.88 9.08 -9.91
CA ASP A 314 8.93 9.07 -10.93
C ASP A 314 9.64 10.44 -11.00
N LYS A 315 8.91 11.55 -10.88
CA LYS A 315 9.45 12.93 -10.81
C LYS A 315 10.22 13.18 -9.51
N ALA A 316 9.92 12.43 -8.45
CA ALA A 316 10.63 12.51 -7.18
C ALA A 316 11.98 11.78 -7.18
N LYS A 317 12.37 11.10 -8.28
CA LYS A 317 13.67 10.40 -8.40
C LYS A 317 14.90 11.30 -8.24
N LYS A 318 14.74 12.62 -8.43
CA LYS A 318 15.81 13.61 -8.24
C LYS A 318 16.21 13.84 -6.77
N TYR A 319 15.40 13.37 -5.82
CA TYR A 319 15.68 13.47 -4.38
C TYR A 319 16.29 12.16 -3.85
N GLU A 320 17.19 12.22 -2.86
CA GLU A 320 17.83 11.03 -2.31
C GLU A 320 16.92 10.25 -1.35
N LYS A 321 16.12 10.97 -0.55
CA LYS A 321 15.25 10.40 0.47
C LYS A 321 13.91 11.13 0.46
N ILE A 322 12.83 10.41 0.22
CA ILE A 322 11.47 10.96 0.25
C ILE A 322 10.61 10.31 1.31
N ALA A 323 9.65 11.07 1.84
CA ALA A 323 8.51 10.52 2.56
C ALA A 323 7.27 10.53 1.67
N VAL A 324 6.44 9.49 1.73
CA VAL A 324 5.17 9.42 0.97
C VAL A 324 4.01 9.31 1.94
N VAL A 325 3.01 10.17 1.76
CA VAL A 325 1.73 10.09 2.47
C VAL A 325 0.72 9.42 1.56
N GLY A 326 0.03 8.40 2.07
CA GLY A 326 -0.95 7.67 1.26
C GLY A 326 -2.04 6.99 2.07
N THR A 327 -3.16 6.72 1.40
CA THR A 327 -4.22 5.85 1.93
C THR A 327 -3.80 4.38 1.79
N PRO A 328 -4.54 3.41 2.39
CA PRO A 328 -4.13 2.02 2.42
C PRO A 328 -3.86 1.40 1.04
N CYS A 329 -4.64 1.74 0.00
CA CYS A 329 -4.41 1.21 -1.35
C CYS A 329 -3.08 1.71 -1.97
N MET A 330 -2.69 2.96 -1.68
CA MET A 330 -1.41 3.53 -2.13
C MET A 330 -0.25 2.87 -1.38
N ILE A 331 -0.36 2.75 -0.06
CA ILE A 331 0.66 2.15 0.80
C ILE A 331 0.89 0.67 0.44
N THR A 332 -0.18 -0.07 0.12
CA THR A 332 -0.08 -1.44 -0.41
C THR A 332 0.59 -1.49 -1.78
N ALA A 333 0.31 -0.54 -2.70
CA ALA A 333 0.97 -0.50 -4.00
C ALA A 333 2.48 -0.28 -3.86
N LEU A 334 2.88 0.67 -3.00
CA LEU A 334 4.30 0.88 -2.66
C LEU A 334 4.94 -0.35 -2.02
N GLN A 335 4.21 -1.07 -1.15
CA GLN A 335 4.71 -2.31 -0.57
C GLN A 335 4.92 -3.40 -1.62
N LYS A 336 4.01 -3.54 -2.59
CA LYS A 336 4.19 -4.47 -3.71
C LYS A 336 5.41 -4.11 -4.54
N GLY A 337 5.68 -2.83 -4.79
CA GLY A 337 6.93 -2.37 -5.43
C GLY A 337 8.19 -2.74 -4.65
N SER A 338 8.11 -2.83 -3.32
CA SER A 338 9.23 -3.32 -2.48
C SER A 338 9.37 -4.85 -2.46
N PHE A 339 8.29 -5.59 -2.72
CA PHE A 339 8.32 -7.06 -2.82
C PHE A 339 8.74 -7.53 -4.21
N TYR A 340 8.32 -6.82 -5.26
CA TYR A 340 8.47 -7.22 -6.66
C TYR A 340 9.17 -6.09 -7.41
N PRO A 341 10.49 -6.19 -7.63
CA PRO A 341 11.32 -5.03 -7.94
C PRO A 341 11.29 -4.62 -9.43
N GLY A 342 10.17 -4.79 -10.13
CA GLY A 342 10.02 -4.36 -11.54
C GLY A 342 10.15 -2.85 -11.78
N GLY A 343 10.40 -2.05 -10.74
CA GLY A 343 10.77 -0.65 -10.86
C GLY A 343 11.82 -0.19 -9.83
N LEU A 344 12.56 -1.11 -9.20
CA LEU A 344 13.83 -0.72 -8.59
C LEU A 344 14.86 -0.52 -9.71
N PRO A 345 15.79 0.44 -9.59
CA PRO A 345 16.08 1.30 -8.44
C PRO A 345 15.21 2.57 -8.36
N PHE A 346 14.27 2.82 -9.26
CA PHE A 346 13.69 4.15 -9.51
C PHE A 346 13.09 4.87 -8.30
N PHE A 347 12.60 4.10 -7.35
CA PHE A 347 12.02 4.60 -6.11
C PHE A 347 12.74 4.06 -4.86
N LYS A 348 14.04 3.71 -4.98
CA LYS A 348 14.89 3.33 -3.83
C LYS A 348 15.01 4.44 -2.79
N ASN A 349 14.70 5.67 -3.19
CA ASN A 349 14.67 6.84 -2.32
C ASN A 349 13.44 6.92 -1.40
N ILE A 350 12.41 6.07 -1.54
CA ILE A 350 11.27 6.07 -0.60
C ILE A 350 11.75 5.63 0.79
N LYS A 351 11.99 6.60 1.65
CA LYS A 351 12.55 6.39 2.99
C LYS A 351 11.49 6.14 4.03
N TYR A 352 10.36 6.86 3.97
CA TYR A 352 9.26 6.75 4.93
C TYR A 352 7.90 6.69 4.24
N LYS A 353 7.03 5.79 4.71
CA LYS A 353 5.63 5.67 4.30
C LYS A 353 4.72 6.06 5.46
N ILE A 354 3.99 7.17 5.32
CA ILE A 354 3.01 7.61 6.32
C ILE A 354 1.60 7.26 5.82
N GLY A 355 0.97 6.29 6.47
CA GLY A 355 -0.35 5.79 6.10
C GLY A 355 -1.48 6.56 6.76
N LEU A 356 -2.52 6.89 6.01
CA LEU A 356 -3.77 7.45 6.55
C LEU A 356 -4.79 6.33 6.78
N PHE A 357 -5.57 6.43 7.86
CA PHE A 357 -6.75 5.58 7.99
C PHE A 357 -7.77 5.99 6.93
N CYS A 358 -8.37 5.01 6.25
CA CYS A 358 -9.34 5.29 5.19
C CYS A 358 -10.43 4.22 5.18
N MET A 359 -11.69 4.62 5.31
CA MET A 359 -12.83 3.72 5.15
C MET A 359 -13.23 3.64 3.68
N GLU A 360 -13.52 4.80 3.09
CA GLU A 360 -13.97 4.98 1.72
C GLU A 360 -13.49 6.35 1.20
N ALA A 361 -13.50 6.52 -0.11
CA ALA A 361 -13.19 7.77 -0.80
C ALA A 361 -14.28 8.08 -1.84
N PHE A 362 -14.30 9.32 -2.32
CA PHE A 362 -15.31 9.85 -3.25
C PHE A 362 -14.61 10.33 -4.54
N SER A 363 -15.30 10.40 -5.67
CA SER A 363 -14.80 11.21 -6.80
C SER A 363 -15.00 12.69 -6.49
N PHE A 364 -14.28 13.59 -7.17
CA PHE A 364 -14.50 15.03 -6.99
C PHE A 364 -15.95 15.43 -7.33
N GLU A 365 -16.47 14.88 -8.42
CA GLU A 365 -17.87 15.07 -8.82
C GLU A 365 -18.84 14.59 -7.73
N ASN A 366 -18.58 13.45 -7.10
CA ASN A 366 -19.44 12.96 -6.04
C ASN A 366 -19.33 13.79 -4.76
N VAL A 367 -18.19 14.40 -4.46
CA VAL A 367 -18.07 15.38 -3.37
C VAL A 367 -18.90 16.63 -3.66
N PHE A 368 -18.86 17.12 -4.91
CA PHE A 368 -19.68 18.25 -5.35
C PHE A 368 -21.18 17.93 -5.23
N LYS A 369 -21.63 16.81 -5.81
CA LYS A 369 -23.03 16.35 -5.75
C LYS A 369 -23.51 16.13 -4.32
N LEU A 370 -22.75 15.41 -3.50
CA LEU A 370 -22.99 15.24 -2.06
C LEU A 370 -23.25 16.57 -1.36
N THR A 371 -22.40 17.57 -1.61
CA THR A 371 -22.47 18.87 -0.94
C THR A 371 -23.73 19.63 -1.35
N GLY A 372 -24.08 19.63 -2.64
CA GLY A 372 -25.30 20.27 -3.12
C GLY A 372 -26.58 19.52 -2.73
N GLU A 373 -26.63 18.21 -2.96
CA GLU A 373 -27.86 17.41 -2.85
C GLU A 373 -28.20 16.99 -1.42
N LYS A 374 -27.20 16.81 -0.53
CA LYS A 374 -27.44 16.36 0.86
C LYS A 374 -27.28 17.47 1.89
N PHE A 375 -26.48 18.48 1.60
CA PHE A 375 -26.27 19.59 2.52
C PHE A 375 -26.90 20.90 2.03
N GLU A 376 -27.31 21.00 0.78
CA GLU A 376 -27.85 22.23 0.17
C GLU A 376 -26.86 23.41 0.29
N LYS A 377 -25.56 23.13 0.16
CA LYS A 377 -24.47 24.12 0.22
C LYS A 377 -23.62 24.10 -1.04
N LYS A 378 -22.84 25.16 -1.27
CA LYS A 378 -21.80 25.20 -2.31
C LYS A 378 -20.43 24.85 -1.72
N LEU A 379 -19.55 24.26 -2.54
CA LEU A 379 -18.20 23.87 -2.10
C LEU A 379 -17.36 25.04 -1.60
N ASN A 380 -17.52 26.24 -2.16
CA ASN A 380 -16.80 27.44 -1.73
C ASN A 380 -17.25 27.99 -0.36
N GLU A 381 -18.37 27.51 0.17
CA GLU A 381 -18.81 27.80 1.53
C GLU A 381 -18.16 26.84 2.54
N VAL A 382 -17.52 25.75 2.12
CA VAL A 382 -16.98 24.72 3.01
C VAL A 382 -15.52 25.00 3.34
N VAL A 383 -15.18 25.06 4.63
CA VAL A 383 -13.79 25.18 5.12
C VAL A 383 -13.23 23.88 5.66
N LYS A 384 -14.08 22.95 6.09
CA LYS A 384 -13.68 21.62 6.57
C LYS A 384 -14.74 20.58 6.30
N MET A 385 -14.32 19.40 5.86
CA MET A 385 -15.14 18.19 5.82
C MET A 385 -14.64 17.22 6.88
N ASP A 386 -15.53 16.47 7.52
CA ASP A 386 -15.17 15.42 8.47
C ASP A 386 -16.16 14.24 8.44
N ILE A 387 -15.69 13.06 8.84
CA ILE A 387 -16.52 11.86 9.02
C ILE A 387 -16.29 11.34 10.43
N SER A 388 -17.29 11.54 11.30
CA SER A 388 -17.22 11.17 12.70
C SER A 388 -18.60 10.84 13.27
N GLY A 389 -18.64 9.94 14.25
CA GLY A 389 -19.88 9.57 14.94
C GLY A 389 -21.00 9.05 14.02
N GLY A 390 -20.64 8.44 12.88
CA GLY A 390 -21.62 7.94 11.91
C GLY A 390 -22.26 9.04 11.04
N LYS A 391 -21.66 10.23 10.97
CA LYS A 391 -22.14 11.37 10.17
C LYS A 391 -21.03 11.92 9.29
N PHE A 392 -21.40 12.42 8.11
CA PHE A 392 -20.60 13.34 7.31
C PHE A 392 -20.88 14.76 7.81
N ILE A 393 -19.85 15.57 7.98
CA ILE A 393 -19.91 16.88 8.64
C ILE A 393 -19.25 17.90 7.73
N LEU A 394 -19.92 19.04 7.50
CA LEU A 394 -19.31 20.22 6.89
C LEU A 394 -19.23 21.33 7.93
N THR A 395 -18.08 22.00 8.00
CA THR A 395 -17.92 23.29 8.65
C THR A 395 -17.86 24.35 7.56
N LEU A 396 -18.69 25.40 7.69
CA LEU A 396 -18.81 26.44 6.69
C LEU A 396 -17.97 27.69 7.04
N THR A 397 -17.75 28.56 6.06
CA THR A 397 -17.09 29.86 6.22
C THR A 397 -17.82 30.77 7.22
N SER A 398 -19.13 30.59 7.39
CA SER A 398 -19.95 31.26 8.40
C SER A 398 -19.70 30.78 9.84
N GLY A 399 -18.98 29.66 10.01
CA GLY A 399 -18.83 28.94 11.27
C GLY A 399 -19.94 27.93 11.57
N GLU A 400 -20.98 27.86 10.73
CA GLU A 400 -22.04 26.86 10.84
C GLU A 400 -21.47 25.44 10.65
N VAL A 401 -21.98 24.47 11.44
CA VAL A 401 -21.64 23.05 11.30
C VAL A 401 -22.89 22.24 10.95
N VAL A 402 -22.94 21.74 9.72
CA VAL A 402 -24.03 20.90 9.22
C VAL A 402 -23.62 19.43 9.17
N LYS A 403 -24.56 18.51 9.41
CA LYS A 403 -24.27 17.07 9.56
C LYS A 403 -25.34 16.22 8.90
N VAL A 404 -24.90 15.24 8.09
CA VAL A 404 -25.78 14.26 7.43
C VAL A 404 -25.38 12.84 7.87
N PRO A 405 -26.34 11.94 8.19
CA PRO A 405 -26.02 10.55 8.50
C PRO A 405 -25.26 9.83 7.38
N LEU A 406 -24.25 9.01 7.73
CA LEU A 406 -23.43 8.31 6.72
C LEU A 406 -24.25 7.38 5.79
N LYS A 407 -25.36 6.85 6.28
CA LYS A 407 -26.28 6.02 5.48
C LYS A 407 -26.83 6.76 4.24
N GLU A 408 -26.92 8.08 4.29
CA GLU A 408 -27.45 8.92 3.21
C GLU A 408 -26.37 9.38 2.23
N VAL A 409 -25.09 9.31 2.61
CA VAL A 409 -23.95 9.70 1.75
C VAL A 409 -23.24 8.49 1.13
N LYS A 410 -23.50 7.27 1.64
CA LYS A 410 -22.81 6.05 1.22
C LYS A 410 -22.90 5.77 -0.29
N SER A 411 -23.99 6.16 -0.94
CA SER A 411 -24.18 5.99 -2.39
C SER A 411 -23.22 6.83 -3.24
N TYR A 412 -22.62 7.89 -2.68
CA TYR A 412 -21.66 8.75 -3.37
C TYR A 412 -20.21 8.20 -3.27
N ALA A 413 -19.97 7.23 -2.39
CA ALA A 413 -18.65 6.63 -2.25
C ALA A 413 -18.27 5.83 -3.49
N ARG A 414 -16.97 5.75 -3.79
CA ARG A 414 -16.49 5.03 -4.98
C ARG A 414 -16.71 3.52 -4.81
N PRO A 415 -17.35 2.83 -5.77
CA PRO A 415 -17.63 1.40 -5.66
C PRO A 415 -16.39 0.52 -5.45
N ASN A 416 -15.25 0.92 -6.02
CA ASN A 416 -13.96 0.23 -5.90
C ASN A 416 -13.46 0.08 -4.45
N CYS A 417 -13.92 0.93 -3.53
CA CYS A 417 -13.54 0.88 -2.12
C CYS A 417 -14.11 -0.36 -1.40
N HIS A 418 -15.15 -0.98 -1.96
CA HIS A 418 -15.70 -2.26 -1.46
C HIS A 418 -14.76 -3.45 -1.65
N TYR A 419 -13.71 -3.31 -2.45
CA TYR A 419 -12.67 -4.32 -2.68
C TYR A 419 -11.40 -4.01 -1.88
N CYS A 420 -11.48 -3.14 -0.87
CA CYS A 420 -10.37 -2.78 0.02
C CYS A 420 -10.65 -3.29 1.44
N GLU A 421 -9.81 -4.20 1.92
CA GLU A 421 -9.92 -4.73 3.27
C GLU A 421 -9.18 -3.89 4.32
N ASP A 422 -8.21 -3.08 3.91
CA ASP A 422 -7.32 -2.36 4.81
C ASP A 422 -7.90 -0.99 5.21
N LEU A 423 -8.13 -0.79 6.50
CA LEU A 423 -8.51 0.49 7.10
C LEU A 423 -7.29 1.30 7.52
N THR A 424 -6.26 0.62 8.04
CA THR A 424 -5.20 1.23 8.86
C THR A 424 -3.87 1.37 8.15
N ALA A 425 -3.80 1.13 6.83
CA ALA A 425 -2.58 1.20 6.04
C ALA A 425 -1.49 0.31 6.64
N ASP A 426 -1.69 -1.00 6.57
CA ASP A 426 -0.93 -2.02 7.29
C ASP A 426 0.56 -2.07 6.95
N TYR A 427 0.94 -1.56 5.78
CA TYR A 427 2.30 -1.58 5.28
C TYR A 427 3.02 -0.22 5.37
N ALA A 428 2.47 0.72 6.12
CA ALA A 428 3.11 2.00 6.42
C ALA A 428 4.20 1.83 7.48
N ASP A 429 5.07 2.84 7.63
CA ASP A 429 5.95 2.95 8.79
C ASP A 429 5.19 3.45 10.02
N VAL A 430 4.34 4.45 9.80
CA VAL A 430 3.43 5.04 10.79
C VAL A 430 2.07 5.21 10.13
N SER A 431 1.01 4.73 10.77
CA SER A 431 -0.37 4.93 10.33
C SER A 431 -1.12 5.85 11.27
N VAL A 432 -1.90 6.78 10.71
CA VAL A 432 -2.57 7.84 11.48
C VAL A 432 -4.01 7.99 11.05
N GLY A 433 -4.93 8.17 12.01
CA GLY A 433 -6.30 8.58 11.73
C GLY A 433 -7.09 8.93 13.00
N SER A 434 -8.34 9.35 12.84
CA SER A 434 -9.17 9.85 13.96
C SER A 434 -9.71 8.74 14.87
N ILE A 435 -10.08 7.59 14.30
CA ILE A 435 -10.83 6.54 15.01
C ILE A 435 -10.09 6.04 16.25
N GLY A 436 -10.74 6.11 17.41
CA GLY A 436 -10.19 5.66 18.69
C GLY A 436 -9.71 6.81 19.59
N SER A 437 -9.45 7.98 19.02
CA SER A 437 -8.96 9.16 19.73
C SER A 437 -10.05 10.25 19.87
N PRO A 438 -9.95 11.14 20.88
CA PRO A 438 -10.88 12.26 21.03
C PRO A 438 -10.66 13.32 19.94
N SER A 439 -11.60 14.27 19.82
CA SER A 439 -11.48 15.40 18.89
C SER A 439 -10.19 16.20 19.13
N GLY A 440 -9.54 16.62 18.05
CA GLY A 440 -8.24 17.32 18.10
C GLY A 440 -7.05 16.40 18.42
N TRP A 441 -7.26 15.09 18.48
CA TRP A 441 -6.24 14.06 18.64
C TRP A 441 -6.36 13.01 17.51
N SER A 442 -5.27 12.28 17.25
CA SER A 442 -5.24 11.19 16.28
C SER A 442 -4.75 9.91 16.93
N SER A 443 -5.34 8.79 16.53
CA SER A 443 -4.76 7.48 16.76
C SER A 443 -3.54 7.30 15.85
N VAL A 444 -2.43 6.84 16.42
CA VAL A 444 -1.15 6.63 15.73
C VAL A 444 -0.69 5.20 15.97
N ILE A 445 -0.54 4.42 14.90
CA ILE A 445 0.02 3.07 14.94
C ILE A 445 1.43 3.14 14.36
N THR A 446 2.44 2.92 15.20
CA THR A 446 3.82 2.75 14.74
C THR A 446 4.04 1.31 14.34
N ARG A 447 4.49 1.03 13.11
CA ARG A 447 4.51 -0.32 12.55
C ARG A 447 5.91 -0.89 12.40
N THR A 448 6.80 -0.15 11.74
CA THR A 448 8.18 -0.56 11.52
C THR A 448 9.09 -0.04 12.63
N LYS A 449 10.30 -0.61 12.75
CA LYS A 449 11.33 -0.09 13.66
C LYS A 449 11.65 1.38 13.36
N GLN A 450 11.77 1.74 12.09
CA GLN A 450 12.05 3.12 11.68
C GLN A 450 10.87 4.07 11.96
N GLY A 451 9.63 3.64 11.69
CA GLY A 451 8.42 4.40 11.99
C GLY A 451 8.24 4.67 13.49
N HIS A 452 8.48 3.65 14.31
CA HIS A 452 8.46 3.80 15.76
C HIS A 452 9.52 4.78 16.25
N LYS A 453 10.75 4.68 15.73
CA LYS A 453 11.83 5.58 16.09
C LYS A 453 11.50 7.03 15.76
N ILE A 454 11.08 7.35 14.53
CA ILE A 454 10.78 8.74 14.14
C ILE A 454 9.64 9.34 14.96
N TYR A 455 8.63 8.52 15.30
CA TYR A 455 7.53 8.98 16.14
C TYR A 455 8.01 9.33 17.55
N LYS A 456 8.81 8.46 18.17
CA LYS A 456 9.37 8.69 19.50
C LYS A 456 10.32 9.89 19.51
N ASP A 457 11.11 10.08 18.45
CA ASP A 457 12.00 11.24 18.32
C ASP A 457 11.21 12.55 18.20
N ALA A 458 10.10 12.57 17.43
CA ALA A 458 9.22 13.74 17.32
C ALA A 458 8.51 14.07 18.66
N VAL A 459 8.10 13.04 19.42
CA VAL A 459 7.58 13.23 20.80
C VAL A 459 8.67 13.80 21.71
N LYS A 460 9.89 13.25 21.68
CA LYS A 460 11.02 13.74 22.48
C LYS A 460 11.42 15.18 22.11
N ALA A 461 11.26 15.56 20.85
CA ALA A 461 11.48 16.92 20.37
C ALA A 461 10.37 17.91 20.78
N GLY A 462 9.34 17.45 21.51
CA GLY A 462 8.27 18.30 22.01
C GLY A 462 7.24 18.72 20.95
N LEU A 463 7.27 18.12 19.74
CA LEU A 463 6.33 18.44 18.64
C LEU A 463 4.98 17.74 18.78
N ILE A 464 4.92 16.69 19.61
CA ILE A 464 3.77 15.80 19.75
C ILE A 464 3.54 15.49 21.24
N GLU A 465 2.34 15.81 21.74
CA GLU A 465 1.80 15.24 22.97
C GLU A 465 1.24 13.85 22.66
N SER A 466 1.60 12.83 23.45
CA SER A 466 1.28 11.42 23.15
C SER A 466 0.87 10.66 24.41
N LYS A 467 -0.21 9.88 24.30
CA LYS A 467 -0.73 8.97 25.33
C LYS A 467 -0.91 7.58 24.74
N ASN A 468 -0.86 6.52 25.55
CA ASN A 468 -1.08 5.17 25.02
C ASN A 468 -2.55 5.02 24.61
N LEU A 469 -2.82 4.47 23.41
CA LEU A 469 -4.20 4.38 22.91
C LEU A 469 -5.06 3.41 23.75
N LYS A 470 -4.43 2.48 24.47
CA LYS A 470 -5.12 1.55 25.37
C LYS A 470 -5.74 2.26 26.58
N ASP A 471 -5.19 3.41 26.97
CA ASP A 471 -5.60 4.17 28.15
C ASP A 471 -6.64 5.25 27.80
N ILE A 472 -7.04 5.33 26.53
CA ILE A 472 -7.97 6.34 26.00
C ILE A 472 -9.30 5.68 25.65
N LYS A 473 -10.41 6.42 25.83
CA LYS A 473 -11.73 6.04 25.31
C LYS A 473 -12.07 6.89 24.08
N PRO A 474 -12.63 6.32 23.01
CA PRO A 474 -13.05 4.91 22.87
C PRO A 474 -11.90 3.91 22.61
N GLY A 475 -10.70 4.40 22.25
CA GLY A 475 -9.45 3.64 22.27
C GLY A 475 -9.29 2.58 21.19
N LEU A 476 -8.27 1.73 21.40
CA LEU A 476 -7.85 0.69 20.45
C LEU A 476 -8.97 -0.31 20.12
N GLY A 477 -9.83 -0.64 21.09
CA GLY A 477 -10.92 -1.60 20.88
C GLY A 477 -11.95 -1.14 19.83
N LEU A 478 -12.26 0.17 19.77
CA LEU A 478 -13.12 0.70 18.73
C LEU A 478 -12.42 0.63 17.36
N LEU A 479 -11.17 1.06 17.28
CA LEU A 479 -10.39 1.03 16.04
C LEU A 479 -10.33 -0.38 15.45
N GLU A 480 -9.98 -1.36 16.27
CA GLU A 480 -9.97 -2.77 15.89
C GLU A 480 -11.34 -3.25 15.39
N ARG A 481 -12.42 -2.88 16.09
CA ARG A 481 -13.78 -3.27 15.67
C ARG A 481 -14.12 -2.73 14.29
N ILE A 482 -13.83 -1.46 14.03
CA ILE A 482 -14.11 -0.81 12.73
C ILE A 482 -13.22 -1.39 11.62
N ALA A 483 -11.92 -1.61 11.90
CA ALA A 483 -11.00 -2.26 10.96
C ALA A 483 -11.47 -3.68 10.60
N GLY A 484 -11.87 -4.46 11.61
CA GLY A 484 -12.41 -5.80 11.42
C GLY A 484 -13.72 -5.82 10.63
N SER A 485 -14.59 -4.81 10.81
CA SER A 485 -15.79 -4.65 9.98
C SER A 485 -15.45 -4.37 8.52
N LYS A 486 -14.44 -3.54 8.24
CA LYS A 486 -14.00 -3.26 6.86
C LYS A 486 -13.47 -4.52 6.18
N ARG A 487 -12.57 -5.27 6.84
CA ARG A 487 -12.04 -6.54 6.29
C ARG A 487 -13.14 -7.53 5.95
N LYS A 488 -14.08 -7.73 6.87
CA LYS A 488 -15.22 -8.65 6.66
C LYS A 488 -16.18 -8.21 5.56
N GLY A 489 -16.29 -6.89 5.32
CA GLY A 489 -17.12 -6.33 4.27
C GLY A 489 -16.44 -6.26 2.91
N CYS A 490 -15.15 -6.62 2.81
CA CYS A 490 -14.40 -6.59 1.56
C CYS A 490 -14.95 -7.67 0.61
N LYS A 491 -15.26 -7.25 -0.62
CA LYS A 491 -15.63 -8.16 -1.70
C LYS A 491 -14.37 -8.84 -2.28
N PRO A 492 -14.48 -10.08 -2.76
CA PRO A 492 -13.40 -10.70 -3.51
C PRO A 492 -13.16 -9.94 -4.82
N ILE A 493 -11.90 -9.87 -5.25
CA ILE A 493 -11.53 -9.37 -6.58
C ILE A 493 -11.46 -10.59 -7.50
N ILE A 494 -12.20 -10.54 -8.60
CA ILE A 494 -12.14 -11.51 -9.69
C ILE A 494 -11.79 -10.70 -10.93
N LEU A 495 -10.65 -11.02 -11.54
CA LEU A 495 -10.18 -10.38 -12.76
C LEU A 495 -10.40 -11.36 -13.89
N ASP A 496 -11.42 -11.13 -14.70
CA ASP A 496 -11.73 -11.99 -15.83
C ASP A 496 -10.72 -11.71 -16.95
N LYS A 497 -9.70 -12.55 -17.06
CA LYS A 497 -8.86 -12.57 -18.27
C LYS A 497 -9.81 -12.89 -19.43
N LYS A 498 -10.11 -11.91 -20.29
CA LYS A 498 -10.73 -12.21 -21.57
C LYS A 498 -9.82 -13.24 -22.24
N LYS A 499 -10.33 -14.45 -22.45
CA LYS A 499 -9.71 -15.40 -23.35
C LYS A 499 -9.91 -14.81 -24.73
N GLU A 500 -8.93 -14.06 -25.22
CA GLU A 500 -8.81 -13.77 -26.65
C GLU A 500 -8.20 -14.98 -27.36
#